data_AF-A0A399UKQ7-F1
#
_entry.id   AF-A0A399UKQ7-F1
#
_cell.length_a   1.000
_cell.length_b   1.000
_cell.length_c   1.000
_cell.angle_alpha   90.00
_cell.angle_beta   90.00
_cell.angle_gamma   90.00
#
_symmetry.space_group_name_H-M   'P 1'
#
loop_
_entity.id
_entity.type
_entity.pdbx_description
1 polymer ?
#
loop_
_entity_poly.entity_id
_entity_poly.type
_entity_poly.pdbx_seq_one_letter_code
_entity_poly.pdbx_strand_id
1 'polypeptide(L)'
;MKIRLIAAALLLSLAAFAPDARAQSGARSYAVQGDCDGRPATQVRMSPGYCLGLVWQGGGQDGPRMPRGLMPLENGDWLVTDLGAWEAGKGAVWRLSFAADGAARWRRLAGGLSMPHTVKRGPDGRIYVSEMNRILTLDPDAADAQASVRTVIGDLPDNRLHDNRHPLSSFVFDGNGDLLVNVGALSDRCLDAAGKPKVDARGACVEDAATAQVRRHAYLGNGRWAEDSSVFASGLRNSIALVRHPSGTVLQAENSVDLETPDHPYDEINVLTQGRHYGWPYCVDLVTPLPGWPARQARCNEREKPIALLPPHAAPLDLIYYEGAMFPELQGRLLMTWHGFRRTAGRIVAVETDEAGRPLTDIGGRYAIYPRGALPYPAGAPSVNGKVLTPGWDRIAGRHPRGSPVTMATAPDGSIWVTDDRSRAILRIARPR
;
A
#
# COMPACT_ATOMS: atom_id res chain seq x y z
N MET A 1 -44.62 -39.87 -50.09
CA MET A 1 -44.79 -40.21 -48.66
C MET A 1 -43.42 -40.20 -47.98
N LYS A 2 -43.08 -39.10 -47.31
CA LYS A 2 -42.17 -38.97 -46.15
C LYS A 2 -42.03 -37.48 -45.83
N ILE A 3 -42.87 -37.07 -44.89
CA ILE A 3 -42.94 -35.75 -44.27
C ILE A 3 -41.64 -35.54 -43.47
N ARG A 4 -40.91 -34.45 -43.73
CA ARG A 4 -39.86 -33.98 -42.80
C ARG A 4 -40.42 -32.80 -42.03
N LEU A 5 -40.67 -33.05 -40.75
CA LEU A 5 -41.15 -32.08 -39.78
C LEU A 5 -40.12 -30.98 -39.56
N ILE A 6 -40.62 -29.74 -39.58
CA ILE A 6 -39.99 -28.55 -39.04
C ILE A 6 -40.07 -28.67 -37.51
N ALA A 7 -38.93 -28.79 -36.83
CA ALA A 7 -38.86 -28.69 -35.38
C ALA A 7 -38.30 -27.31 -35.02
N ALA A 8 -39.18 -26.52 -34.41
CA ALA A 8 -38.92 -25.18 -33.93
C ALA A 8 -37.83 -25.17 -32.85
N ALA A 9 -36.93 -24.19 -32.96
CA ALA A 9 -35.97 -23.86 -31.94
C ALA A 9 -36.71 -23.33 -30.69
N LEU A 10 -36.56 -24.02 -29.57
CA LEU A 10 -36.92 -23.49 -28.25
C LEU A 10 -35.64 -23.25 -27.45
N LEU A 11 -35.47 -22.00 -27.04
CA LEU A 11 -34.43 -21.48 -26.18
C LEU A 11 -34.39 -22.17 -24.82
N LEU A 12 -33.21 -22.65 -24.41
CA LEU A 12 -32.80 -22.62 -23.01
C LEU A 12 -31.43 -21.94 -22.93
N SER A 13 -31.45 -20.61 -22.92
CA SER A 13 -30.33 -19.81 -22.45
C SER A 13 -30.21 -20.04 -20.94
N LEU A 14 -29.26 -20.90 -20.52
CA LEU A 14 -28.74 -20.88 -19.15
C LEU A 14 -28.02 -19.54 -18.97
N ALA A 15 -28.76 -18.54 -18.50
CA ALA A 15 -28.17 -17.35 -17.92
C ALA A 15 -27.40 -17.80 -16.67
N ALA A 16 -26.09 -17.96 -16.81
CA ALA A 16 -25.20 -18.01 -15.66
C ALA A 16 -25.39 -16.68 -14.93
N PHE A 17 -26.06 -16.72 -13.78
CA PHE A 17 -26.10 -15.62 -12.84
C PHE A 17 -24.67 -15.30 -12.43
N ALA A 18 -24.05 -14.34 -13.10
CA ALA A 18 -22.97 -13.59 -12.49
C ALA A 18 -23.56 -12.95 -11.23
N PRO A 19 -23.00 -13.18 -10.03
CA PRO A 19 -23.46 -12.45 -8.88
C PRO A 19 -23.16 -10.97 -9.17
N ASP A 20 -24.23 -10.19 -9.31
CA ASP A 20 -24.19 -8.74 -9.28
C ASP A 20 -23.30 -8.33 -8.11
N ALA A 21 -22.11 -7.80 -8.41
CA ALA A 21 -21.29 -7.05 -7.47
C ALA A 21 -21.97 -5.69 -7.19
N ARG A 22 -23.25 -5.71 -6.81
CA ARG A 22 -23.86 -4.60 -6.09
C ARG A 22 -23.27 -4.62 -4.70
N ALA A 23 -22.20 -3.86 -4.57
CA ALA A 23 -21.65 -3.41 -3.31
C ALA A 23 -22.79 -3.15 -2.31
N GLN A 24 -22.80 -3.88 -1.20
CA GLN A 24 -23.53 -3.43 -0.02
C GLN A 24 -22.89 -2.11 0.43
N SER A 25 -23.43 -1.00 -0.07
CA SER A 25 -23.15 0.37 0.36
C SER A 25 -23.74 0.60 1.75
N GLY A 26 -23.24 -0.16 2.73
CA GLY A 26 -23.35 0.28 4.12
C GLY A 26 -22.68 1.65 4.25
N ALA A 27 -23.22 2.52 5.11
CA ALA A 27 -22.60 3.79 5.43
C ALA A 27 -21.11 3.55 5.79
N ARG A 28 -20.20 4.09 4.98
CA ARG A 28 -18.76 4.05 5.24
C ARG A 28 -18.33 5.17 6.18
N SER A 29 -19.27 5.72 6.93
CA SER A 29 -19.05 6.86 7.82
C SER A 29 -18.50 6.41 9.17
N TYR A 30 -17.64 7.25 9.73
CA TYR A 30 -17.20 7.12 11.12
C TYR A 30 -18.19 7.87 12.00
N ALA A 31 -18.92 7.14 12.85
CA ALA A 31 -19.64 7.75 13.95
C ALA A 31 -18.61 8.32 14.93
N VAL A 32 -18.90 9.53 15.42
CA VAL A 32 -18.03 10.25 16.35
C VAL A 32 -18.75 10.52 17.66
N GLN A 33 -18.02 10.39 18.76
CA GLN A 33 -18.50 10.68 20.11
C GLN A 33 -17.31 11.05 21.00
N GLY A 34 -17.35 12.25 21.58
CA GLY A 34 -16.28 12.77 22.44
C GLY A 34 -15.14 13.42 21.65
N ASP A 35 -14.00 13.59 22.32
CA ASP A 35 -12.82 14.29 21.81
C ASP A 35 -11.60 13.37 21.78
N CYS A 36 -10.81 13.50 20.72
CA CYS A 36 -9.51 12.87 20.54
C CYS A 36 -8.50 13.96 20.18
N ASP A 37 -8.01 14.61 21.22
CA ASP A 37 -7.07 15.72 21.18
C ASP A 37 -7.50 16.86 20.25
N GLY A 38 -8.69 17.40 20.48
CA GLY A 38 -9.24 18.52 19.71
C GLY A 38 -9.87 18.12 18.38
N ARG A 39 -10.06 16.82 18.14
CA ARG A 39 -10.80 16.28 16.98
C ARG A 39 -11.95 15.41 17.47
N PRO A 40 -13.09 15.34 16.75
CA PRO A 40 -14.16 14.41 17.09
C PRO A 40 -13.62 12.97 17.17
N ALA A 41 -13.75 12.31 18.32
CA ALA A 41 -13.25 10.95 18.49
C ALA A 41 -14.14 9.96 17.74
N THR A 42 -13.54 9.10 16.93
CA THR A 42 -14.24 7.96 16.32
C THR A 42 -14.56 6.90 17.38
N GLN A 43 -15.50 6.01 17.07
CA GLN A 43 -15.81 4.87 17.94
C GLN A 43 -14.93 3.63 17.72
N VAL A 44 -13.84 3.75 16.94
CA VAL A 44 -12.88 2.65 16.74
C VAL A 44 -12.15 2.36 18.05
N ARG A 45 -12.17 1.10 18.50
CA ARG A 45 -11.44 0.72 19.71
C ARG A 45 -9.93 0.72 19.45
N MET A 46 -9.23 1.57 20.17
CA MET A 46 -7.78 1.73 20.13
C MET A 46 -7.08 0.91 21.23
N SER A 47 -5.78 0.72 21.08
CA SER A 47 -4.92 0.22 22.16
C SER A 47 -4.94 1.21 23.34
N PRO A 48 -4.73 0.78 24.60
CA PRO A 48 -4.66 1.70 25.73
C PRO A 48 -3.62 2.81 25.51
N GLY A 49 -4.00 4.04 25.87
CA GLY A 49 -3.15 5.23 25.72
C GLY A 49 -3.26 5.94 24.36
N TYR A 50 -4.15 5.50 23.47
CA TYR A 50 -4.41 6.13 22.17
C TYR A 50 -5.90 6.36 21.95
N CYS A 51 -6.23 7.38 21.16
CA CYS A 51 -7.54 7.59 20.56
C CYS A 51 -7.41 7.76 19.05
N LEU A 52 -8.51 7.61 18.30
CA LEU A 52 -8.55 7.85 16.86
C LEU A 52 -9.56 8.96 16.57
N GLY A 53 -9.05 10.13 16.22
CA GLY A 53 -9.83 11.32 15.88
C GLY A 53 -10.13 11.40 14.39
N LEU A 54 -11.30 11.93 14.04
CA LEU A 54 -11.69 12.23 12.67
C LEU A 54 -11.16 13.61 12.27
N VAL A 55 -10.17 13.65 11.39
CA VAL A 55 -9.66 14.91 10.83
C VAL A 55 -10.61 15.41 9.74
N TRP A 56 -11.01 14.51 8.86
CA TRP A 56 -11.92 14.80 7.77
C TRP A 56 -12.56 13.52 7.23
N GLN A 57 -13.81 13.61 6.77
CA GLN A 57 -14.44 12.58 5.94
C GLN A 57 -15.29 13.21 4.84
N GLY A 58 -15.15 12.70 3.62
CA GLY A 58 -15.83 13.24 2.44
C GLY A 58 -17.35 13.01 2.47
N GLY A 59 -18.11 14.09 2.67
CA GLY A 59 -19.58 14.12 2.51
C GLY A 59 -20.07 14.85 1.26
N GLY A 60 -19.18 15.53 0.52
CA GLY A 60 -19.51 16.35 -0.65
C GLY A 60 -18.56 16.13 -1.83
N GLN A 61 -18.49 17.14 -2.70
CA GLN A 61 -17.64 17.15 -3.90
C GLN A 61 -16.19 17.60 -3.62
N ASP A 62 -15.97 18.30 -2.52
CA ASP A 62 -14.64 18.80 -2.15
C ASP A 62 -13.75 17.73 -1.53
N GLY A 63 -12.45 17.90 -1.72
CA GLY A 63 -11.41 17.04 -1.17
C GLY A 63 -11.24 15.71 -1.95
N PRO A 64 -10.36 14.83 -1.45
CA PRO A 64 -9.96 13.62 -2.15
C PRO A 64 -11.10 12.59 -2.25
N ARG A 65 -11.16 11.83 -3.35
CA ARG A 65 -12.10 10.71 -3.50
C ARG A 65 -11.55 9.37 -3.05
N MET A 66 -10.24 9.19 -3.13
CA MET A 66 -9.51 8.00 -2.72
C MET A 66 -8.15 8.46 -2.19
N PRO A 67 -8.11 9.08 -0.99
CA PRO A 67 -6.88 9.61 -0.42
C PRO A 67 -5.83 8.50 -0.28
N ARG A 68 -4.63 8.73 -0.80
CA ARG A 68 -3.50 7.80 -0.73
C ARG A 68 -2.43 8.38 0.17
N GLY A 69 -1.43 9.03 -0.41
CA GLY A 69 -0.27 9.64 0.26
C GLY A 69 -0.63 10.85 1.11
N LEU A 70 0.16 11.06 2.16
CA LEU A 70 -0.02 12.11 3.13
C LEU A 70 1.34 12.68 3.55
N MET A 71 1.49 14.01 3.53
CA MET A 71 2.75 14.65 3.94
C MET A 71 2.50 16.03 4.57
N PRO A 72 3.01 16.29 5.79
CA PRO A 72 2.90 17.61 6.40
C PRO A 72 3.79 18.64 5.69
N LEU A 73 3.33 19.88 5.67
CA LEU A 73 4.07 21.06 5.24
C LEU A 73 4.49 21.90 6.46
N GLU A 74 5.55 22.68 6.31
CA GLU A 74 6.12 23.49 7.41
C GLU A 74 5.15 24.55 7.95
N ASN A 75 4.23 25.02 7.11
CA ASN A 75 3.22 26.00 7.50
C ASN A 75 1.99 25.39 8.21
N GLY A 76 2.03 24.10 8.54
CA GLY A 76 0.94 23.36 9.20
C GLY A 76 -0.13 22.80 8.26
N ASP A 77 -0.04 23.08 6.97
CA ASP A 77 -0.88 22.44 5.96
C ASP A 77 -0.38 21.04 5.62
N TRP A 78 -1.15 20.32 4.81
CA TRP A 78 -0.84 18.95 4.39
C TRP A 78 -1.01 18.80 2.90
N LEU A 79 -0.15 18.00 2.29
CA LEU A 79 -0.37 17.45 0.96
C LEU A 79 -1.04 16.09 1.06
N VAL A 80 -2.03 15.88 0.20
CA VAL A 80 -2.76 14.62 0.07
C VAL A 80 -2.81 14.24 -1.39
N THR A 81 -2.26 13.08 -1.74
CA THR A 81 -2.46 12.52 -3.08
C THR A 81 -3.80 11.81 -3.12
N ASP A 82 -4.48 11.91 -4.25
CA ASP A 82 -5.80 11.35 -4.46
C ASP A 82 -5.80 10.51 -5.73
N LEU A 83 -6.02 9.21 -5.56
CA LEU A 83 -6.13 8.30 -6.69
C LEU A 83 -7.33 8.66 -7.57
N GLY A 84 -8.40 9.18 -6.98
CA GLY A 84 -9.61 9.63 -7.68
C GLY A 84 -10.50 8.48 -8.14
N ALA A 85 -9.97 7.62 -9.00
CA ALA A 85 -10.51 6.34 -9.45
C ALA A 85 -9.38 5.48 -10.05
N TRP A 86 -9.62 4.18 -10.24
CA TRP A 86 -8.65 3.25 -10.87
C TRP A 86 -8.53 3.43 -12.39
N GLU A 87 -8.67 4.67 -12.86
CA GLU A 87 -8.55 5.07 -14.25
C GLU A 87 -7.52 6.20 -14.35
N ALA A 88 -6.71 6.15 -15.40
CA ALA A 88 -5.73 7.19 -15.64
C ALA A 88 -6.40 8.56 -15.88
N GLY A 89 -5.79 9.64 -15.40
CA GLY A 89 -6.31 11.00 -15.53
C GLY A 89 -7.38 11.40 -14.51
N LYS A 90 -7.75 10.52 -13.57
CA LYS A 90 -8.73 10.83 -12.50
C LYS A 90 -8.11 11.33 -11.21
N GLY A 91 -6.80 11.22 -11.07
CA GLY A 91 -6.08 11.55 -9.86
C GLY A 91 -5.75 13.04 -9.71
N ALA A 92 -5.39 13.41 -8.48
CA ALA A 92 -5.06 14.77 -8.10
C ALA A 92 -4.05 14.83 -6.94
N VAL A 93 -3.48 16.02 -6.72
CA VAL A 93 -2.80 16.40 -5.49
C VAL A 93 -3.57 17.55 -4.86
N TRP A 94 -3.86 17.43 -3.58
CA TRP A 94 -4.61 18.40 -2.80
C TRP A 94 -3.75 19.00 -1.70
N ARG A 95 -3.99 20.27 -1.38
CA ARG A 95 -3.57 20.90 -0.12
C ARG A 95 -4.76 20.90 0.84
N LEU A 96 -4.53 20.37 2.03
CA LEU A 96 -5.44 20.43 3.17
C LEU A 96 -4.93 21.50 4.13
N SER A 97 -5.79 22.46 4.46
CA SER A 97 -5.59 23.43 5.52
C SER A 97 -6.80 23.46 6.46
N PHE A 98 -6.73 24.23 7.53
CA PHE A 98 -7.84 24.35 8.48
C PHE A 98 -8.26 25.80 8.68
N ALA A 99 -9.57 26.02 8.77
CA ALA A 99 -10.13 27.27 9.26
C ALA A 99 -9.92 27.43 10.78
N ALA A 100 -10.17 28.62 11.30
CA ALA A 100 -10.02 28.91 12.73
C ALA A 100 -10.95 28.06 13.63
N ASP A 101 -12.09 27.62 13.08
CA ASP A 101 -13.03 26.70 13.74
C ASP A 101 -12.63 25.22 13.61
N GLY A 102 -11.48 24.93 12.99
CA GLY A 102 -10.97 23.57 12.78
C GLY A 102 -11.55 22.86 11.55
N ALA A 103 -12.42 23.50 10.77
CA ALA A 103 -12.98 22.92 9.55
C ALA A 103 -11.91 22.76 8.45
N ALA A 104 -11.89 21.59 7.81
CA ALA A 104 -10.98 21.29 6.71
C ALA A 104 -11.29 22.16 5.47
N ARG A 105 -10.26 22.75 4.88
CA ARG A 105 -10.30 23.48 3.62
C ARG A 105 -9.41 22.78 2.60
N TRP A 106 -9.93 22.63 1.39
CA TRP A 106 -9.27 21.91 0.31
C TRP A 106 -8.95 22.83 -0.85
N ARG A 107 -7.70 22.80 -1.31
CA ARG A 107 -7.28 23.43 -2.57
C ARG A 107 -6.68 22.36 -3.48
N ARG A 108 -7.23 22.18 -4.67
CA ARG A 108 -6.61 21.29 -5.67
C ARG A 108 -5.35 21.97 -6.21
N LEU A 109 -4.21 21.30 -6.09
CA LEU A 109 -2.93 21.80 -6.60
C LEU A 109 -2.67 21.30 -8.01
N ALA A 110 -2.90 20.01 -8.23
CA ALA A 110 -2.78 19.38 -9.54
C ALA A 110 -3.92 18.38 -9.77
N GLY A 111 -4.33 18.22 -11.02
CA GLY A 111 -5.34 17.25 -11.45
C GLY A 111 -4.98 16.61 -12.79
N GLY A 112 -5.78 15.63 -13.22
CA GLY A 112 -5.49 14.88 -14.45
C GLY A 112 -4.35 13.87 -14.29
N LEU A 113 -4.01 13.51 -13.05
CA LEU A 113 -2.93 12.57 -12.75
C LEU A 113 -3.40 11.12 -12.90
N SER A 114 -2.47 10.21 -13.14
CA SER A 114 -2.72 8.79 -13.39
C SER A 114 -2.42 7.96 -12.13
N MET A 115 -3.40 7.87 -11.23
CA MET A 115 -3.30 7.12 -9.98
C MET A 115 -2.11 7.55 -9.10
N PRO A 116 -2.04 8.83 -8.66
CA PRO A 116 -0.99 9.29 -7.79
C PRO A 116 -1.05 8.58 -6.43
N HIS A 117 0.11 8.28 -5.86
CA HIS A 117 0.22 7.50 -4.63
C HIS A 117 1.17 8.12 -3.61
N THR A 118 2.48 7.93 -3.75
CA THR A 118 3.47 8.34 -2.77
C THR A 118 3.77 9.82 -2.94
N VAL A 119 3.82 10.58 -1.84
CA VAL A 119 4.31 11.96 -1.80
C VAL A 119 5.40 12.05 -0.74
N LYS A 120 6.57 12.56 -1.12
CA LYS A 120 7.70 12.73 -0.21
C LYS A 120 8.48 14.00 -0.54
N ARG A 121 9.06 14.60 0.48
CA ARG A 121 10.07 15.65 0.32
C ARG A 121 11.41 14.99 -0.02
N GLY A 122 12.05 15.45 -1.08
CA GLY A 122 13.39 15.00 -1.48
C GLY A 122 14.50 15.64 -0.65
N PRO A 123 15.74 15.15 -0.79
CA PRO A 123 16.90 15.71 -0.10
C PRO A 123 17.24 17.15 -0.51
N ASP A 124 16.73 17.60 -1.66
CA ASP A 124 16.84 18.97 -2.15
C ASP A 124 15.70 19.90 -1.67
N GLY A 125 14.84 19.39 -0.78
CA GLY A 125 13.69 20.11 -0.24
C GLY A 125 12.46 20.16 -1.15
N ARG A 126 12.55 19.68 -2.40
CA ARG A 126 11.42 19.68 -3.34
C ARG A 126 10.43 18.57 -3.03
N ILE A 127 9.21 18.71 -3.54
CA ILE A 127 8.16 17.70 -3.37
C ILE A 127 8.12 16.79 -4.59
N TYR A 128 8.10 15.49 -4.34
CA TYR A 128 8.01 14.45 -5.35
C TYR A 128 6.75 13.63 -5.12
N VAL A 129 6.07 13.30 -6.21
CA VAL A 129 4.85 12.50 -6.22
C VAL A 129 5.01 11.37 -7.23
N SER A 130 4.67 10.14 -6.84
CA SER A 130 4.55 9.05 -7.78
C SER A 130 3.16 9.03 -8.37
N GLU A 131 3.09 8.70 -9.65
CA GLU A 131 1.90 8.21 -10.33
C GLU A 131 2.28 6.97 -11.13
N MET A 132 1.30 6.28 -11.75
CA MET A 132 1.53 4.98 -12.39
C MET A 132 2.76 4.96 -13.30
N ASN A 133 2.83 5.91 -14.24
CA ASN A 133 3.83 5.90 -15.32
C ASN A 133 5.02 6.83 -15.11
N ARG A 134 5.07 7.59 -14.00
CA ARG A 134 6.16 8.53 -13.76
C ARG A 134 6.29 8.94 -12.29
N ILE A 135 7.44 9.49 -11.96
CA ILE A 135 7.63 10.31 -10.77
C ILE A 135 7.71 11.76 -11.23
N LEU A 136 6.94 12.63 -10.59
CA LEU A 136 6.87 14.05 -10.88
C LEU A 136 7.29 14.89 -9.68
N THR A 137 7.67 16.13 -9.93
CA THR A 137 7.81 17.17 -8.91
C THR A 137 6.80 18.28 -9.15
N LEU A 138 6.38 18.95 -8.08
CA LEU A 138 5.52 20.13 -8.12
C LEU A 138 5.89 21.08 -6.98
N ASP A 139 5.70 22.37 -7.22
CA ASP A 139 5.78 23.41 -6.19
C ASP A 139 4.35 23.68 -5.65
N PRO A 140 4.03 23.32 -4.39
CA PRO A 140 2.70 23.51 -3.83
C PRO A 140 2.38 24.98 -3.48
N ASP A 141 3.39 25.84 -3.42
CA ASP A 141 3.27 27.25 -3.06
C ASP A 141 3.36 28.19 -4.27
N ALA A 142 3.64 27.66 -5.46
CA ALA A 142 3.49 28.38 -6.70
C ALA A 142 2.07 28.94 -6.89
N ALA A 143 1.98 30.13 -7.49
CA ALA A 143 0.69 30.77 -7.81
C ALA A 143 -0.21 29.85 -8.65
N ASP A 144 0.39 29.12 -9.60
CA ASP A 144 -0.21 28.00 -10.31
C ASP A 144 0.63 26.73 -10.09
N ALA A 145 0.21 25.94 -9.10
CA ALA A 145 0.85 24.66 -8.77
C ALA A 145 0.68 23.60 -9.89
N GLN A 146 -0.33 23.70 -10.75
CA GLN A 146 -0.47 22.80 -11.89
C GLN A 146 0.61 23.12 -12.94
N ALA A 147 0.87 24.40 -13.20
CA ALA A 147 1.91 24.84 -14.13
C ALA A 147 3.33 24.54 -13.63
N SER A 148 3.54 24.25 -12.35
CA SER A 148 4.84 23.86 -11.78
C SER A 148 5.14 22.35 -11.91
N VAL A 149 4.17 21.52 -12.30
CA VAL A 149 4.35 20.06 -12.45
C VAL A 149 5.42 19.75 -13.51
N ARG A 150 6.43 18.97 -13.15
CA ARG A 150 7.48 18.48 -14.06
C ARG A 150 7.72 16.98 -13.87
N THR A 151 7.92 16.26 -14.96
CA THR A 151 8.36 14.86 -14.91
C THR A 151 9.82 14.78 -14.50
N VAL A 152 10.11 13.89 -13.56
CA VAL A 152 11.45 13.63 -13.01
C VAL A 152 11.98 12.30 -13.53
N ILE A 153 11.16 11.26 -13.43
CA ILE A 153 11.38 9.95 -14.05
C ILE A 153 10.16 9.65 -14.90
N GLY A 154 10.33 9.47 -16.22
CA GLY A 154 9.26 9.08 -17.14
C GLY A 154 9.22 7.57 -17.38
N ASP A 155 8.28 7.15 -18.23
CA ASP A 155 8.21 5.82 -18.84
C ASP A 155 8.32 4.64 -17.88
N LEU A 156 7.81 4.79 -16.65
CA LEU A 156 7.56 3.66 -15.77
C LEU A 156 6.44 2.80 -16.37
N PRO A 157 6.48 1.47 -16.19
CA PRO A 157 5.47 0.57 -16.75
C PRO A 157 4.05 1.01 -16.41
N ASP A 158 3.20 1.10 -17.43
CA ASP A 158 1.86 1.66 -17.32
C ASP A 158 0.76 0.72 -17.85
N ASN A 159 -0.49 1.06 -17.52
CA ASN A 159 -1.67 0.27 -17.89
C ASN A 159 -2.32 0.73 -19.19
N ARG A 160 -1.75 1.72 -19.87
CA ARG A 160 -2.31 2.21 -21.15
C ARG A 160 -1.94 1.29 -22.29
N LEU A 161 -0.82 0.59 -22.16
CA LEU A 161 -0.28 -0.30 -23.17
C LEU A 161 -0.46 -1.79 -22.83
N HIS A 162 -0.66 -2.15 -21.54
CA HIS A 162 -0.82 -3.52 -21.07
C HIS A 162 -1.72 -3.62 -19.83
N ASP A 163 -2.42 -4.74 -19.62
CA ASP A 163 -3.09 -5.00 -18.33
C ASP A 163 -2.03 -5.25 -17.24
N ASN A 164 -1.76 -4.27 -16.37
CA ASN A 164 -0.94 -4.46 -15.16
C ASN A 164 -1.85 -4.55 -13.93
N ARG A 165 -1.75 -5.63 -13.18
CA ARG A 165 -2.48 -5.81 -11.92
C ARG A 165 -2.02 -4.85 -10.82
N HIS A 166 -0.78 -4.35 -10.90
CA HIS A 166 -0.16 -3.50 -9.88
C HIS A 166 0.43 -2.20 -10.49
N PRO A 167 -0.43 -1.27 -10.96
CA PRO A 167 -0.01 -0.04 -11.64
C PRO A 167 0.64 1.00 -10.73
N LEU A 168 0.54 0.87 -9.41
CA LEU A 168 0.94 1.93 -8.50
C LEU A 168 2.46 1.92 -8.30
N SER A 169 3.08 3.05 -8.62
CA SER A 169 4.48 3.31 -8.29
C SER A 169 4.60 3.85 -6.85
N SER A 170 5.63 3.41 -6.14
CA SER A 170 6.07 3.94 -4.83
C SER A 170 7.58 4.12 -4.86
N PHE A 171 8.13 5.00 -4.05
CA PHE A 171 9.57 5.25 -4.04
C PHE A 171 10.10 5.67 -2.66
N VAL A 172 11.41 5.48 -2.49
CA VAL A 172 12.20 6.04 -1.40
C VAL A 172 13.49 6.64 -1.95
N PHE A 173 14.01 7.65 -1.27
CA PHE A 173 15.36 8.17 -1.52
C PHE A 173 16.36 7.35 -0.71
N ASP A 174 17.45 6.93 -1.34
CA ASP A 174 18.58 6.30 -0.65
C ASP A 174 19.56 7.37 -0.11
N GLY A 175 20.47 6.98 0.78
CA GLY A 175 21.41 7.88 1.46
C GLY A 175 22.43 8.56 0.54
N ASN A 176 22.67 8.01 -0.65
CA ASN A 176 23.48 8.63 -1.71
C ASN A 176 22.64 9.49 -2.68
N GLY A 177 21.34 9.64 -2.40
CA GLY A 177 20.39 10.40 -3.22
C GLY A 177 19.70 9.58 -4.30
N ASP A 178 20.08 8.32 -4.54
CA ASP A 178 19.44 7.49 -5.57
C ASP A 178 17.95 7.30 -5.28
N LEU A 179 17.17 7.07 -6.34
CA LEU A 179 15.74 6.79 -6.23
C LEU A 179 15.49 5.31 -6.40
N LEU A 180 14.92 4.68 -5.37
CA LEU A 180 14.48 3.29 -5.43
C LEU A 180 12.98 3.27 -5.67
N VAL A 181 12.55 2.71 -6.80
CA VAL A 181 11.18 2.79 -7.32
C VAL A 181 10.59 1.38 -7.45
N ASN A 182 9.41 1.17 -6.87
CA ASN A 182 8.61 -0.04 -7.06
C ASN A 182 8.10 -0.13 -8.50
N VAL A 183 8.27 -1.29 -9.11
CA VAL A 183 7.60 -1.71 -10.34
C VAL A 183 6.88 -3.02 -10.06
N GLY A 184 5.58 -2.95 -9.80
CA GLY A 184 4.76 -4.12 -9.45
C GLY A 184 4.58 -5.09 -10.61
N ALA A 185 4.32 -6.36 -10.27
CA ALA A 185 4.11 -7.46 -11.20
C ALA A 185 2.91 -7.25 -12.13
N LEU A 186 3.04 -7.59 -13.41
CA LEU A 186 1.94 -7.50 -14.38
C LEU A 186 0.75 -8.40 -14.03
N SER A 187 1.03 -9.62 -13.57
CA SER A 187 0.00 -10.59 -13.20
C SER A 187 0.14 -11.04 -11.75
N ASP A 188 -0.82 -11.86 -11.30
CA ASP A 188 -0.80 -12.39 -9.95
C ASP A 188 0.33 -13.41 -9.75
N ARG A 189 0.47 -14.37 -10.68
CA ARG A 189 1.29 -15.58 -10.53
C ARG A 189 2.15 -15.92 -11.75
N CYS A 190 2.14 -15.09 -12.78
CA CYS A 190 2.75 -15.37 -14.08
C CYS A 190 2.24 -16.69 -14.71
N LEU A 191 0.93 -16.92 -14.58
CA LEU A 191 0.22 -18.06 -15.17
C LEU A 191 -0.75 -17.57 -16.25
N ASP A 192 -1.07 -18.44 -17.21
CA ASP A 192 -2.16 -18.23 -18.15
C ASP A 192 -3.53 -18.53 -17.51
N ALA A 193 -4.61 -18.34 -18.27
CA ALA A 193 -5.97 -18.57 -17.79
C ALA A 193 -6.25 -20.05 -17.41
N ALA A 194 -5.45 -20.99 -17.90
CA ALA A 194 -5.53 -22.41 -17.56
C ALA A 194 -4.63 -22.78 -16.35
N GLY A 195 -3.94 -21.81 -15.76
CA GLY A 195 -3.03 -22.02 -14.62
C GLY A 195 -1.65 -22.55 -15.01
N LYS A 196 -1.26 -22.49 -16.28
CA LYS A 196 0.06 -22.92 -16.75
C LYS A 196 1.07 -21.76 -16.70
N PRO A 197 2.33 -22.01 -16.30
CA PRO A 197 3.39 -20.99 -16.36
C PRO A 197 3.56 -20.34 -17.72
N LYS A 198 3.62 -19.01 -17.74
CA LYS A 198 3.99 -18.22 -18.91
C LYS A 198 5.49 -18.07 -18.94
N VAL A 199 6.16 -18.91 -19.74
CA VAL A 199 7.62 -19.02 -19.71
C VAL A 199 8.30 -18.69 -21.03
N ASP A 200 9.53 -18.19 -20.95
CA ASP A 200 10.43 -18.01 -22.08
C ASP A 200 11.07 -19.35 -22.51
N ALA A 201 11.99 -19.29 -23.49
CA ALA A 201 12.70 -20.47 -23.99
C ALA A 201 13.60 -21.16 -22.92
N ARG A 202 13.93 -20.47 -21.83
CA ARG A 202 14.73 -20.99 -20.70
C ARG A 202 13.86 -21.51 -19.56
N GLY A 203 12.54 -21.36 -19.66
CA GLY A 203 11.62 -21.65 -18.59
C GLY A 203 11.50 -20.54 -17.55
N ALA A 204 12.04 -19.33 -17.76
CA ALA A 204 11.82 -18.22 -16.84
C ALA A 204 10.45 -17.57 -17.09
N CYS A 205 9.82 -17.00 -16.08
CA CYS A 205 8.60 -16.22 -16.23
C CYS A 205 8.82 -15.07 -17.20
N VAL A 206 7.97 -14.94 -18.22
CA VAL A 206 8.11 -13.87 -19.24
C VAL A 206 7.90 -12.44 -18.69
N GLU A 207 7.35 -12.31 -17.49
CA GLU A 207 7.05 -11.01 -16.86
C GLU A 207 8.16 -10.54 -15.90
N ASP A 208 9.04 -11.44 -15.45
CA ASP A 208 10.00 -11.16 -14.37
C ASP A 208 11.14 -10.21 -14.78
N ALA A 209 11.40 -10.09 -16.08
CA ALA A 209 12.48 -9.29 -16.61
C ALA A 209 12.25 -7.78 -16.46
N ALA A 210 10.99 -7.33 -16.50
CA ALA A 210 10.63 -5.90 -16.52
C ALA A 210 9.80 -5.44 -15.32
N THR A 211 9.26 -6.38 -14.54
CA THR A 211 8.34 -6.09 -13.41
C THR A 211 8.63 -6.94 -12.19
N ALA A 212 7.88 -6.74 -11.11
CA ALA A 212 8.10 -7.37 -9.81
C ALA A 212 9.49 -7.07 -9.24
N GLN A 213 9.86 -5.80 -9.28
CA GLN A 213 11.20 -5.32 -8.97
C GLN A 213 11.14 -4.01 -8.18
N VAL A 214 12.21 -3.74 -7.44
CA VAL A 214 12.60 -2.39 -7.09
C VAL A 214 13.72 -1.98 -8.04
N ARG A 215 13.52 -0.90 -8.79
CA ARG A 215 14.50 -0.35 -9.72
C ARG A 215 15.21 0.86 -9.11
N ARG A 216 16.48 1.02 -9.44
CA ARG A 216 17.33 2.12 -8.98
C ARG A 216 17.59 3.08 -10.13
N HIS A 217 17.21 4.33 -9.95
CA HIS A 217 17.63 5.44 -10.80
C HIS A 217 18.78 6.18 -10.10
N ALA A 218 19.90 6.32 -10.79
CA ALA A 218 21.09 6.95 -10.22
C ALA A 218 20.89 8.47 -10.05
N TYR A 219 21.29 9.02 -8.91
CA TYR A 219 21.21 10.46 -8.68
C TYR A 219 22.24 11.22 -9.51
N LEU A 220 21.77 12.24 -10.24
CA LEU A 220 22.59 13.08 -11.11
C LEU A 220 22.81 14.48 -10.52
N GLY A 221 22.32 14.73 -9.30
CA GLY A 221 22.39 16.03 -8.64
C GLY A 221 21.23 16.96 -9.01
N ASN A 222 21.01 17.98 -8.17
CA ASN A 222 20.03 19.05 -8.35
C ASN A 222 18.59 18.54 -8.60
N GLY A 223 18.19 17.46 -7.93
CA GLY A 223 16.87 16.84 -8.09
C GLY A 223 16.64 16.22 -9.45
N ARG A 224 17.70 15.73 -10.10
CA ARG A 224 17.64 14.92 -11.32
C ARG A 224 18.18 13.52 -11.07
N TRP A 225 17.63 12.55 -11.79
CA TRP A 225 18.05 11.16 -11.78
C TRP A 225 18.18 10.66 -13.21
N ALA A 226 18.92 9.58 -13.40
CA ALA A 226 19.01 8.91 -14.70
C ALA A 226 17.63 8.39 -15.12
N GLU A 227 17.25 8.60 -16.38
CA GLU A 227 15.98 8.10 -16.93
C GLU A 227 16.00 6.57 -17.03
N ASP A 228 17.15 5.99 -17.38
CA ASP A 228 17.36 4.57 -17.29
C ASP A 228 17.52 4.12 -15.82
N SER A 229 17.24 2.85 -15.58
CA SER A 229 17.41 2.26 -14.26
C SER A 229 17.97 0.85 -14.29
N SER A 230 18.70 0.52 -13.23
CA SER A 230 19.17 -0.83 -12.96
C SER A 230 18.21 -1.55 -12.01
N VAL A 231 18.11 -2.87 -12.11
CA VAL A 231 17.39 -3.68 -11.11
C VAL A 231 18.16 -3.61 -9.78
N PHE A 232 17.53 -3.08 -8.74
CA PHE A 232 18.10 -3.13 -7.38
C PHE A 232 17.78 -4.47 -6.74
N ALA A 233 16.50 -4.87 -6.72
CA ALA A 233 16.06 -6.16 -6.23
C ALA A 233 14.91 -6.68 -7.11
N SER A 234 14.79 -8.00 -7.27
CA SER A 234 13.78 -8.63 -8.13
C SER A 234 12.97 -9.70 -7.40
N GLY A 235 11.92 -10.20 -8.04
CA GLY A 235 11.05 -11.22 -7.45
C GLY A 235 10.24 -10.70 -6.27
N LEU A 236 9.85 -9.42 -6.33
CA LEU A 236 9.04 -8.69 -5.35
C LEU A 236 7.72 -8.34 -6.02
N ARG A 237 6.63 -9.04 -5.69
CA ARG A 237 5.36 -8.95 -6.44
C ARG A 237 4.83 -7.51 -6.50
N ASN A 238 4.75 -6.82 -5.37
CA ASN A 238 4.25 -5.46 -5.30
C ASN A 238 4.74 -4.73 -4.04
N SER A 239 5.74 -3.86 -4.21
CA SER A 239 6.46 -3.15 -3.15
C SER A 239 5.90 -1.75 -2.88
N ILE A 240 4.62 -1.64 -2.54
CA ILE A 240 4.04 -0.32 -2.21
C ILE A 240 4.59 0.22 -0.89
N ALA A 241 4.67 -0.66 0.11
CA ALA A 241 5.29 -0.42 1.40
C ALA A 241 6.82 -0.50 1.29
N LEU A 242 7.47 0.67 1.22
CA LEU A 242 8.93 0.82 1.17
C LEU A 242 9.39 1.90 2.14
N VAL A 243 10.43 1.62 2.93
CA VAL A 243 11.07 2.60 3.79
C VAL A 243 12.59 2.47 3.77
N ARG A 244 13.26 3.62 3.90
CA ARG A 244 14.70 3.73 4.06
C ARG A 244 15.04 4.14 5.49
N HIS A 245 15.75 3.30 6.21
CA HIS A 245 16.29 3.64 7.53
C HIS A 245 17.63 4.40 7.41
N PRO A 246 17.93 5.36 8.32
CA PRO A 246 19.23 6.06 8.33
C PRO A 246 20.46 5.16 8.40
N SER A 247 20.36 3.96 8.98
CA SER A 247 21.49 3.00 9.07
C SER A 247 21.97 2.48 7.72
N GLY A 248 21.16 2.60 6.67
CA GLY A 248 21.45 1.93 5.42
C GLY A 248 20.63 0.65 5.17
N THR A 249 19.57 0.37 5.93
CA THR A 249 18.57 -0.69 5.63
C THR A 249 17.44 -0.18 4.73
N VAL A 250 17.10 -0.92 3.66
CA VAL A 250 15.86 -0.71 2.88
C VAL A 250 14.92 -1.84 3.23
N LEU A 251 13.76 -1.50 3.80
CA LEU A 251 12.71 -2.48 4.04
C LEU A 251 11.64 -2.37 2.96
N GLN A 252 11.16 -3.55 2.56
CA GLN A 252 10.01 -3.72 1.70
C GLN A 252 9.02 -4.63 2.43
N ALA A 253 7.74 -4.27 2.42
CA ALA A 253 6.70 -5.19 2.85
C ALA A 253 5.86 -5.60 1.63
N GLU A 254 5.78 -6.91 1.42
CA GLU A 254 5.24 -7.52 0.22
C GLU A 254 3.71 -7.64 0.29
N ASN A 255 3.06 -7.45 -0.87
CA ASN A 255 1.68 -7.87 -1.07
C ASN A 255 1.75 -9.15 -1.92
N SER A 256 1.63 -10.30 -1.25
CA SER A 256 1.79 -11.63 -1.85
C SER A 256 0.64 -11.98 -2.80
N VAL A 257 0.67 -13.18 -3.37
CA VAL A 257 -0.28 -13.60 -4.41
C VAL A 257 -1.69 -13.85 -3.87
N ASP A 258 -2.68 -13.78 -4.76
CA ASP A 258 -4.07 -14.08 -4.41
C ASP A 258 -4.38 -15.57 -4.60
N LEU A 259 -4.37 -16.34 -3.50
CA LEU A 259 -4.84 -17.73 -3.49
C LEU A 259 -6.25 -17.86 -2.91
N GLU A 260 -6.94 -18.95 -3.27
CA GLU A 260 -8.28 -19.26 -2.75
C GLU A 260 -8.25 -19.56 -1.25
N THR A 261 -7.14 -20.16 -0.77
CA THR A 261 -6.89 -20.43 0.64
C THR A 261 -6.88 -19.13 1.44
N PRO A 262 -7.80 -18.90 2.39
CA PRO A 262 -7.91 -17.59 3.04
C PRO A 262 -6.76 -17.20 3.96
N ASP A 263 -6.09 -18.20 4.54
CA ASP A 263 -5.04 -18.02 5.53
C ASP A 263 -3.66 -18.36 4.92
N HIS A 264 -3.50 -18.20 3.59
CA HIS A 264 -2.24 -18.37 2.85
C HIS A 264 -2.33 -17.67 1.46
N PRO A 265 -1.22 -17.22 0.83
CA PRO A 265 0.12 -17.13 1.41
C PRO A 265 0.19 -16.01 2.44
N TYR A 266 1.25 -16.03 3.23
CA TYR A 266 1.62 -14.94 4.12
C TYR A 266 2.15 -13.77 3.29
N ASP A 267 1.90 -12.55 3.78
CA ASP A 267 2.66 -11.39 3.32
C ASP A 267 4.02 -11.38 4.02
N GLU A 268 4.97 -10.56 3.56
CA GLU A 268 6.37 -10.69 3.96
C GLU A 268 7.01 -9.34 4.25
N ILE A 269 8.05 -9.32 5.09
CA ILE A 269 9.00 -8.20 5.19
C ILE A 269 10.36 -8.66 4.70
N ASN A 270 10.91 -7.90 3.77
CA ASN A 270 12.20 -8.13 3.14
C ASN A 270 13.18 -7.01 3.49
N VAL A 271 14.44 -7.38 3.77
CA VAL A 271 15.58 -6.44 3.75
C VAL A 271 16.16 -6.48 2.35
N LEU A 272 15.96 -5.41 1.58
CA LEU A 272 16.39 -5.38 0.18
C LEU A 272 17.91 -5.29 0.06
N THR A 273 18.48 -6.24 -0.67
CA THR A 273 19.90 -6.32 -0.99
C THR A 273 20.08 -6.32 -2.49
N GLN A 274 21.03 -5.52 -2.98
CA GLN A 274 21.26 -5.34 -4.40
C GLN A 274 21.53 -6.69 -5.11
N GLY A 275 20.85 -6.92 -6.23
CA GLY A 275 20.99 -8.10 -7.08
C GLY A 275 20.33 -9.38 -6.56
N ARG A 276 19.64 -9.32 -5.42
CA ARG A 276 18.92 -10.49 -4.86
C ARG A 276 17.53 -10.64 -5.46
N HIS A 277 17.06 -11.89 -5.48
CA HIS A 277 15.76 -12.30 -5.98
C HIS A 277 14.93 -12.89 -4.84
N TYR A 278 13.77 -12.29 -4.55
CA TYR A 278 12.97 -12.55 -3.34
C TYR A 278 11.86 -13.60 -3.51
N GLY A 279 11.63 -14.08 -4.73
CA GLY A 279 10.93 -15.34 -4.94
C GLY A 279 9.80 -15.28 -5.94
N TRP A 280 9.09 -14.16 -6.09
CA TRP A 280 8.00 -14.07 -7.07
C TRP A 280 8.52 -14.30 -8.51
N PRO A 281 7.77 -14.99 -9.39
CA PRO A 281 6.49 -15.68 -9.15
C PRO A 281 6.66 -17.12 -8.66
N TYR A 282 7.87 -17.53 -8.32
CA TYR A 282 8.20 -18.93 -8.08
C TYR A 282 7.88 -19.41 -6.66
N CYS A 283 8.02 -18.51 -5.69
CA CYS A 283 8.01 -18.84 -4.27
C CYS A 283 7.15 -17.87 -3.48
N VAL A 284 6.58 -18.36 -2.39
CA VAL A 284 5.84 -17.61 -1.38
C VAL A 284 6.27 -18.04 0.01
N ASP A 285 5.95 -17.22 1.00
CA ASP A 285 6.32 -17.41 2.40
C ASP A 285 7.85 -17.48 2.56
N LEU A 286 8.38 -18.56 3.14
CA LEU A 286 9.82 -18.73 3.34
C LEU A 286 10.48 -19.52 2.22
N VAL A 287 9.87 -20.65 1.83
CA VAL A 287 10.46 -21.63 0.89
C VAL A 287 9.41 -22.39 0.08
N THR A 288 8.15 -21.95 0.09
CA THR A 288 7.04 -22.69 -0.49
C THR A 288 6.95 -22.41 -2.00
N PRO A 289 7.03 -23.43 -2.88
CA PRO A 289 6.78 -23.22 -4.30
C PRO A 289 5.35 -22.73 -4.55
N LEU A 290 5.20 -21.71 -5.37
CA LEU A 290 3.89 -21.18 -5.73
C LEU A 290 3.11 -22.21 -6.56
N PRO A 291 1.82 -22.48 -6.25
CA PRO A 291 0.98 -23.34 -7.08
C PRO A 291 0.97 -22.90 -8.55
N GLY A 292 1.28 -23.83 -9.45
CA GLY A 292 1.51 -23.58 -10.87
C GLY A 292 2.98 -23.71 -11.28
N TRP A 293 3.92 -23.48 -10.36
CA TRP A 293 5.36 -23.59 -10.60
C TRP A 293 5.95 -24.88 -9.98
N PRO A 294 6.53 -25.79 -10.78
CA PRO A 294 7.22 -26.96 -10.27
C PRO A 294 8.38 -26.61 -9.34
N ALA A 295 8.56 -27.36 -8.24
CA ALA A 295 9.62 -27.11 -7.26
C ALA A 295 11.04 -27.06 -7.89
N ARG A 296 11.30 -27.88 -8.91
CA ARG A 296 12.58 -27.89 -9.65
C ARG A 296 12.87 -26.55 -10.36
N GLN A 297 11.84 -25.86 -10.82
CA GLN A 297 11.93 -24.56 -11.47
C GLN A 297 11.94 -23.44 -10.44
N ALA A 298 11.16 -23.59 -9.37
CA ALA A 298 11.00 -22.55 -8.38
C ALA A 298 12.31 -22.26 -7.60
N ARG A 299 13.03 -23.34 -7.23
CA ARG A 299 14.31 -23.28 -6.51
C ARG A 299 14.26 -22.37 -5.28
N CYS A 300 13.20 -22.49 -4.47
CA CYS A 300 12.94 -21.56 -3.36
C CYS A 300 14.03 -21.51 -2.29
N ASN A 301 14.83 -22.57 -2.14
CA ASN A 301 15.98 -22.58 -1.24
C ASN A 301 17.16 -21.71 -1.72
N GLU A 302 17.11 -21.22 -2.96
CA GLU A 302 18.15 -20.37 -3.56
C GLU A 302 17.68 -18.91 -3.72
N ARG A 303 16.47 -18.61 -3.27
CA ARG A 303 15.92 -17.26 -3.25
C ARG A 303 16.24 -16.61 -1.92
N GLU A 304 16.30 -15.28 -1.92
CA GLU A 304 16.44 -14.53 -0.69
C GLU A 304 15.17 -14.69 0.15
N LYS A 305 15.33 -14.96 1.44
CA LYS A 305 14.19 -15.21 2.33
C LYS A 305 13.73 -13.89 2.97
N PRO A 306 12.43 -13.74 3.23
CA PRO A 306 11.98 -12.63 4.05
C PRO A 306 12.49 -12.78 5.49
N ILE A 307 12.70 -11.65 6.14
CA ILE A 307 13.12 -11.62 7.54
C ILE A 307 11.96 -11.89 8.50
N ALA A 308 10.71 -11.65 8.06
CA ALA A 308 9.53 -11.89 8.86
C ALA A 308 8.29 -12.14 7.98
N LEU A 309 7.41 -13.01 8.44
CA LEU A 309 6.05 -13.12 7.91
C LEU A 309 5.11 -12.09 8.54
N LEU A 310 4.22 -11.60 7.69
CA LEU A 310 3.02 -10.83 8.02
C LEU A 310 1.79 -11.71 7.82
N PRO A 311 0.64 -11.35 8.42
CA PRO A 311 -0.57 -12.16 8.26
C PRO A 311 -0.96 -12.29 6.78
N PRO A 312 -1.58 -13.41 6.37
CA PRO A 312 -2.07 -13.58 5.02
C PRO A 312 -2.99 -12.45 4.59
N HIS A 313 -2.76 -11.87 3.41
CA HIS A 313 -3.58 -10.80 2.84
C HIS A 313 -3.69 -9.57 3.76
N ALA A 314 -2.64 -9.27 4.52
CA ALA A 314 -2.54 -8.04 5.29
C ALA A 314 -2.47 -6.81 4.37
N ALA A 315 -1.87 -6.98 3.19
CA ALA A 315 -1.65 -5.96 2.16
C ALA A 315 -0.99 -4.70 2.75
N PRO A 316 0.29 -4.78 3.12
CA PRO A 316 1.00 -3.64 3.67
C PRO A 316 1.17 -2.55 2.62
N LEU A 317 0.79 -1.30 2.94
CA LEU A 317 0.84 -0.20 1.98
C LEU A 317 1.77 0.94 2.39
N ASP A 318 2.18 1.01 3.65
CA ASP A 318 3.13 2.01 4.10
C ASP A 318 3.95 1.52 5.29
N LEU A 319 5.17 2.05 5.37
CA LEU A 319 6.16 1.81 6.41
C LEU A 319 6.75 3.16 6.81
N ILE A 320 6.68 3.52 8.09
CA ILE A 320 7.38 4.69 8.64
C ILE A 320 8.09 4.32 9.94
N TYR A 321 9.23 4.94 10.20
CA TYR A 321 9.81 4.96 11.54
C TYR A 321 9.20 6.14 12.31
N TYR A 322 8.76 5.91 13.54
CA TYR A 322 8.17 6.97 14.34
C TYR A 322 9.21 7.75 15.11
N GLU A 323 9.22 9.05 14.87
CA GLU A 323 10.16 9.98 15.50
C GLU A 323 9.45 11.13 16.23
N GLY A 324 8.14 11.02 16.46
CA GLY A 324 7.32 12.08 17.06
C GLY A 324 7.39 12.13 18.59
N ALA A 325 7.24 13.32 19.17
CA ALA A 325 7.33 13.48 20.62
C ALA A 325 6.09 12.99 21.41
N MET A 326 4.93 12.77 20.75
CA MET A 326 3.66 12.45 21.43
C MET A 326 3.64 11.04 22.04
N PHE A 327 4.33 10.09 21.42
CA PHE A 327 4.37 8.69 21.83
C PHE A 327 5.81 8.23 22.07
N PRO A 328 6.46 8.61 23.19
CA PRO A 328 7.82 8.18 23.50
C PRO A 328 8.00 6.65 23.47
N GLU A 329 6.96 5.90 23.80
CA GLU A 329 6.96 4.42 23.73
C GLU A 329 7.02 3.86 22.31
N LEU A 330 6.77 4.68 21.28
CA LEU A 330 6.86 4.33 19.87
C LEU A 330 8.13 4.85 19.18
N GLN A 331 8.99 5.61 19.88
CA GLN A 331 10.18 6.19 19.26
C GLN A 331 11.06 5.11 18.61
N GLY A 332 11.49 5.33 17.37
CA GLY A 332 12.31 4.42 16.56
C GLY A 332 11.57 3.18 16.05
N ARG A 333 10.32 2.93 16.48
CA ARG A 333 9.55 1.77 16.05
C ARG A 333 9.09 1.90 14.60
N LEU A 334 9.06 0.75 13.92
CA LEU A 334 8.47 0.62 12.59
C LEU A 334 6.94 0.54 12.72
N LEU A 335 6.24 1.49 12.10
CA LEU A 335 4.80 1.41 11.91
C LEU A 335 4.45 0.91 10.52
N MET A 336 3.37 0.12 10.45
CA MET A 336 2.85 -0.43 9.21
C MET A 336 1.34 -0.25 9.12
N THR A 337 0.85 0.09 7.93
CA THR A 337 -0.56 -0.03 7.59
C THR A 337 -0.83 -1.40 6.98
N TRP A 338 -1.88 -2.08 7.41
CA TRP A 338 -2.38 -3.31 6.79
C TRP A 338 -3.74 -3.03 6.17
N HIS A 339 -3.77 -2.85 4.85
CA HIS A 339 -4.93 -2.35 4.09
C HIS A 339 -5.97 -3.40 3.76
N GLY A 340 -5.57 -4.68 3.68
CA GLY A 340 -6.20 -5.73 2.88
C GLY A 340 -7.72 -5.93 2.97
N PHE A 341 -8.22 -6.96 2.32
CA PHE A 341 -9.67 -7.19 2.23
C PHE A 341 -10.16 -8.31 3.15
N ARG A 342 -9.25 -9.13 3.69
CA ARG A 342 -9.58 -10.29 4.53
C ARG A 342 -9.61 -9.92 6.03
N ARG A 343 -9.71 -10.94 6.88
CA ARG A 343 -9.91 -10.81 8.34
C ARG A 343 -8.70 -10.19 9.07
N THR A 344 -7.54 -10.22 8.45
CA THR A 344 -6.23 -9.74 8.93
C THR A 344 -5.98 -8.25 8.65
N ALA A 345 -6.78 -7.64 7.79
CA ALA A 345 -6.64 -6.24 7.38
C ALA A 345 -7.28 -5.23 8.34
N GLY A 346 -7.13 -3.93 8.03
CA GLY A 346 -7.70 -2.82 8.79
C GLY A 346 -6.92 -2.54 10.06
N ARG A 347 -5.58 -2.55 9.98
CA ARG A 347 -4.72 -2.43 11.17
C ARG A 347 -3.60 -1.43 10.95
N ILE A 348 -3.26 -0.73 12.03
CA ILE A 348 -1.97 -0.05 12.18
C ILE A 348 -1.21 -0.81 13.26
N VAL A 349 0.02 -1.20 12.94
CA VAL A 349 0.85 -2.05 13.80
C VAL A 349 2.17 -1.36 14.04
N ALA A 350 2.61 -1.29 15.30
CA ALA A 350 3.90 -0.77 15.69
C ALA A 350 4.81 -1.91 16.17
N VAL A 351 6.04 -1.94 15.66
CA VAL A 351 7.00 -3.02 15.88
C VAL A 351 8.32 -2.43 16.33
N GLU A 352 8.89 -3.01 17.38
CA GLU A 352 10.23 -2.65 17.83
C GLU A 352 11.28 -3.03 16.79
N THR A 353 12.38 -2.29 16.75
CA THR A 353 13.41 -2.42 15.72
C THR A 353 14.78 -2.58 16.35
N ASP A 354 15.69 -3.25 15.64
CA ASP A 354 17.12 -3.22 15.97
C ASP A 354 17.78 -1.89 15.54
N GLU A 355 19.06 -1.70 15.86
CA GLU A 355 19.82 -0.48 15.49
C GLU A 355 19.91 -0.26 13.97
N ALA A 356 19.72 -1.32 13.18
CA ALA A 356 19.69 -1.24 11.74
C ALA A 356 18.28 -0.95 11.20
N GLY A 357 17.29 -0.72 12.07
CA GLY A 357 15.90 -0.43 11.70
C GLY A 357 15.10 -1.66 11.26
N ARG A 358 15.60 -2.88 11.48
CA ARG A 358 14.89 -4.12 11.12
C ARG A 358 13.89 -4.48 12.21
N PRO A 359 12.66 -4.89 11.88
CA PRO A 359 11.67 -5.28 12.89
C PRO A 359 12.15 -6.49 13.69
N LEU A 360 11.97 -6.44 15.01
CA LEU A 360 12.15 -7.61 15.86
C LEU A 360 11.07 -8.66 15.54
N THR A 361 11.49 -9.92 15.61
CA THR A 361 10.67 -11.06 15.19
C THR A 361 10.58 -12.11 16.29
N ASP A 362 9.44 -12.81 16.32
CA ASP A 362 9.22 -13.97 17.18
C ASP A 362 9.01 -15.24 16.36
N ILE A 363 9.31 -16.38 16.99
CA ILE A 363 8.93 -17.71 16.53
C ILE A 363 7.70 -18.19 17.31
N GLY A 364 6.73 -18.78 16.61
CA GLY A 364 5.49 -19.25 17.24
C GLY A 364 4.49 -18.13 17.55
N GLY A 365 4.66 -16.97 16.90
CA GLY A 365 3.75 -15.83 17.03
C GLY A 365 2.33 -16.13 16.55
N ARG A 366 1.41 -15.22 16.86
CA ARG A 366 0.02 -15.27 16.41
C ARG A 366 -0.40 -13.92 15.84
N TYR A 367 -1.33 -13.93 14.90
CA TYR A 367 -1.93 -12.73 14.35
C TYR A 367 -3.43 -12.67 14.61
N ALA A 368 -3.92 -11.48 14.96
CA ALA A 368 -5.34 -11.27 15.23
C ALA A 368 -6.18 -11.33 13.95
N ILE A 369 -7.39 -11.87 14.05
CA ILE A 369 -8.36 -11.92 12.97
C ILE A 369 -9.68 -11.29 13.39
N TYR A 370 -10.35 -10.62 12.45
CA TYR A 370 -11.69 -10.09 12.65
C TYR A 370 -12.77 -11.13 12.34
N PRO A 371 -13.93 -11.06 13.03
CA PRO A 371 -14.27 -10.10 14.09
C PRO A 371 -13.61 -10.40 15.44
N ARG A 372 -13.23 -11.66 15.73
CA ARG A 372 -12.55 -12.07 16.97
C ARG A 372 -11.62 -13.25 16.72
N GLY A 373 -10.59 -13.38 17.53
CA GLY A 373 -9.67 -14.51 17.56
C GLY A 373 -8.28 -14.18 17.03
N ALA A 374 -7.42 -15.20 17.00
CA ALA A 374 -6.09 -15.13 16.43
C ALA A 374 -5.70 -16.50 15.85
N LEU A 375 -4.89 -16.50 14.80
CA LEU A 375 -4.32 -17.70 14.19
C LEU A 375 -2.80 -17.73 14.40
N PRO A 376 -2.18 -18.92 14.50
CA PRO A 376 -0.73 -19.02 14.60
C PRO A 376 -0.08 -18.76 13.24
N TYR A 377 1.13 -18.20 13.25
CA TYR A 377 2.04 -18.31 12.12
C TYR A 377 2.56 -19.75 11.97
N PRO A 378 3.17 -20.12 10.82
CA PRO A 378 3.76 -21.44 10.65
C PRO A 378 4.83 -21.73 11.70
N ALA A 379 4.92 -22.98 12.15
CA ALA A 379 5.90 -23.37 13.14
C ALA A 379 7.33 -23.11 12.64
N GLY A 380 8.16 -22.48 13.48
CA GLY A 380 9.55 -22.15 13.13
C GLY A 380 9.71 -20.97 12.17
N ALA A 381 8.63 -20.32 11.73
CA ALA A 381 8.73 -19.14 10.87
C ALA A 381 8.94 -17.87 11.71
N PRO A 382 9.92 -17.00 11.36
CA PRO A 382 10.01 -15.68 11.96
C PRO A 382 8.79 -14.86 11.54
N SER A 383 8.18 -14.19 12.50
CA SER A 383 6.99 -13.38 12.30
C SER A 383 7.10 -12.08 13.07
N VAL A 384 6.44 -11.05 12.57
CA VAL A 384 6.48 -9.74 13.22
C VAL A 384 5.88 -9.79 14.62
N ASN A 385 6.65 -9.33 15.61
CA ASN A 385 6.18 -9.11 16.98
C ASN A 385 5.68 -7.67 17.15
N GLY A 386 4.42 -7.43 16.77
CA GLY A 386 3.85 -6.09 16.68
C GLY A 386 2.70 -5.81 17.63
N LYS A 387 2.67 -4.61 18.21
CA LYS A 387 1.51 -4.06 18.92
C LYS A 387 0.52 -3.48 17.91
N VAL A 388 -0.69 -4.03 17.84
CA VAL A 388 -1.78 -3.46 17.05
C VAL A 388 -2.33 -2.21 17.76
N LEU A 389 -2.19 -1.04 17.14
CA LEU A 389 -2.68 0.23 17.67
C LEU A 389 -4.21 0.38 17.52
N THR A 390 -4.78 -0.27 16.50
CA THR A 390 -6.20 -0.19 16.13
C THR A 390 -6.92 -1.56 16.27
N PRO A 391 -6.93 -2.20 17.45
CA PRO A 391 -7.40 -3.58 17.60
C PRO A 391 -8.89 -3.79 17.33
N GLY A 392 -9.71 -2.74 17.24
CA GLY A 392 -11.14 -2.83 16.93
C GLY A 392 -11.57 -2.02 15.71
N TRP A 393 -10.75 -1.98 14.66
CA TRP A 393 -11.08 -1.35 13.39
C TRP A 393 -11.71 -2.33 12.38
N ASP A 394 -12.45 -3.32 12.88
CA ASP A 394 -13.35 -4.16 12.10
C ASP A 394 -14.60 -3.39 11.67
N ARG A 395 -15.54 -4.05 10.99
CA ARG A 395 -16.80 -3.41 10.61
C ARG A 395 -17.79 -3.54 11.76
N ILE A 396 -18.22 -2.42 12.33
CA ILE A 396 -19.32 -2.36 13.29
C ILE A 396 -20.43 -1.48 12.73
N ALA A 397 -21.58 -2.09 12.42
CA ALA A 397 -22.71 -1.40 11.82
C ALA A 397 -23.15 -0.19 12.64
N GLY A 398 -23.35 0.95 11.96
CA GLY A 398 -23.73 2.22 12.59
C GLY A 398 -22.62 2.91 13.39
N ARG A 399 -21.42 2.32 13.51
CA ARG A 399 -20.29 2.91 14.25
C ARG A 399 -19.12 3.27 13.34
N HIS A 400 -18.58 2.30 12.61
CA HIS A 400 -17.48 2.54 11.69
C HIS A 400 -17.36 1.41 10.65
N PRO A 401 -16.84 1.72 9.45
CA PRO A 401 -16.43 0.70 8.50
C PRO A 401 -15.22 -0.08 9.05
N ARG A 402 -14.89 -1.19 8.37
CA ARG A 402 -13.56 -1.77 8.53
C ARG A 402 -12.54 -0.79 7.94
N GLY A 403 -11.46 -0.54 8.68
CA GLY A 403 -10.39 0.33 8.21
C GLY A 403 -9.78 -0.12 6.90
N SER A 404 -9.41 0.85 6.06
CA SER A 404 -8.58 0.62 4.87
C SER A 404 -7.38 1.59 4.90
N PRO A 405 -6.50 1.50 5.91
CA PRO A 405 -5.39 2.42 6.07
C PRO A 405 -4.41 2.32 4.90
N VAL A 406 -4.01 3.45 4.33
CA VAL A 406 -3.05 3.51 3.22
C VAL A 406 -1.70 4.03 3.69
N THR A 407 -1.53 5.34 3.79
CA THR A 407 -0.25 5.95 4.22
C THR A 407 -0.39 6.63 5.56
N MET A 408 0.70 6.66 6.30
CA MET A 408 0.85 7.36 7.55
C MET A 408 1.88 8.49 7.43
N ALA A 409 1.69 9.52 8.24
CA ALA A 409 2.69 10.55 8.42
C ALA A 409 2.66 11.08 9.86
N THR A 410 3.84 11.34 10.41
CA THR A 410 3.98 11.96 11.72
C THR A 410 3.79 13.46 11.57
N ALA A 411 2.80 14.01 12.27
CA ALA A 411 2.53 15.43 12.34
C ALA A 411 3.58 16.15 13.20
N PRO A 412 3.75 17.49 13.05
CA PRO A 412 4.71 18.25 13.85
C PRO A 412 4.49 18.16 15.38
N ASP A 413 3.26 17.93 15.82
CA ASP A 413 2.92 17.72 17.23
C ASP A 413 3.21 16.28 17.73
N GLY A 414 3.73 15.42 16.86
CA GLY A 414 4.01 14.01 17.13
C GLY A 414 2.80 13.08 16.97
N SER A 415 1.60 13.57 16.68
CA SER A 415 0.45 12.70 16.35
C SER A 415 0.69 11.98 15.01
N ILE A 416 0.03 10.84 14.81
CA ILE A 416 0.17 10.06 13.56
C ILE A 416 -1.11 10.25 12.76
N TRP A 417 -1.00 10.74 11.54
CA TRP A 417 -2.15 10.85 10.64
C TRP A 417 -2.15 9.71 9.65
N VAL A 418 -3.33 9.23 9.27
CA VAL A 418 -3.52 8.12 8.35
C VAL A 418 -4.66 8.39 7.38
N THR A 419 -4.47 7.98 6.14
CA THR A 419 -5.51 8.00 5.10
C THR A 419 -6.30 6.70 5.08
N ASP A 420 -7.62 6.79 4.91
CA ASP A 420 -8.51 5.66 4.64
C ASP A 420 -9.20 5.89 3.29
N ASP A 421 -8.72 5.20 2.27
CA ASP A 421 -9.13 5.43 0.88
C ASP A 421 -10.57 5.01 0.61
N ARG A 422 -10.98 3.83 1.11
CA ARG A 422 -12.32 3.29 0.90
C ARG A 422 -13.39 4.10 1.62
N SER A 423 -13.03 4.74 2.74
CA SER A 423 -13.94 5.54 3.56
C SER A 423 -13.86 7.04 3.29
N ARG A 424 -13.02 7.47 2.34
CA ARG A 424 -12.77 8.89 2.04
C ARG A 424 -12.46 9.69 3.31
N ALA A 425 -11.53 9.19 4.12
CA ALA A 425 -11.26 9.78 5.43
C ALA A 425 -9.77 10.04 5.66
N ILE A 426 -9.51 11.04 6.49
CA ILE A 426 -8.22 11.28 7.13
C ILE A 426 -8.46 11.21 8.63
N LEU A 427 -7.65 10.40 9.30
CA LEU A 427 -7.77 10.09 10.72
C LEU A 427 -6.48 10.45 11.42
N ARG A 428 -6.57 10.70 12.73
CA ARG A 428 -5.44 11.08 13.57
C ARG A 428 -5.39 10.19 14.80
N ILE A 429 -4.26 9.52 15.00
CA ILE A 429 -3.95 8.82 16.25
C ILE A 429 -3.26 9.81 17.18
N ALA A 430 -3.88 10.05 18.33
CA ALA A 430 -3.40 10.98 19.36
C ALA A 430 -3.57 10.38 20.77
N ARG A 431 -3.17 11.13 21.80
CA ARG A 431 -3.52 10.81 23.19
C ARG A 431 -5.00 11.15 23.45
N PRO A 432 -5.73 10.33 24.21
CA PRO A 432 -7.04 10.75 24.73
C PRO A 432 -6.85 11.96 25.66
N ARG A 433 -7.83 12.88 25.66
CA ARG A 433 -7.86 13.99 26.62
C ARG A 433 -8.47 13.57 27.96
#